data_AF-A0A2N1PHW6-F1
#
_entry.id   AF-A0A2N1PHW6-F1
#
_cell.length_a   1.000
_cell.length_b   1.000
_cell.length_c   1.000
_cell.angle_alpha   90.00
_cell.angle_beta   90.00
_cell.angle_gamma   90.00
#
_symmetry.space_group_name_H-M   'P 1'
#
loop_
_entity.id
_entity.type
_entity.pdbx_description
1 polymer ?
#
loop_
_entity_poly.entity_id
_entity_poly.type
_entity_poly.pdbx_seq_one_letter_code
_entity_poly.pdbx_strand_id
1 'polypeptide(L)'
;MDLRIVEWFQGFQNGFFDIIFKVFNEFGDELVFLIVASIIWWLISKEFGYRFMMIFLVSVGVNDIFKNIFQRARPYTFSSVESLVEPTYGYSFPSGHAQNSMTMALVLKERYGGLNKWVNPVLFTIVGLVMIARIYLGQHYLTDVIAGAMFAVGVYYAFIKLAPYVKISPIKLFYYSMPLLLIIGIFVVDKNYYVAVASMIGLTLGYDLEKRFINYQVKAPLKIQIIKYAIGIIIALLLKEGLK
;
A
#
# COMPACT_ATOMS: atom_id res chain seq x y z
N MET A 1 16.78 -11.68 19.62
CA MET A 1 15.98 -12.76 19.00
C MET A 1 15.68 -12.41 17.54
N ASP A 2 15.01 -11.29 17.27
CA ASP A 2 14.69 -10.83 15.91
C ASP A 2 15.87 -10.74 14.93
N LEU A 3 17.01 -10.18 15.35
CA LEU A 3 18.19 -10.07 14.48
C LEU A 3 18.70 -11.45 14.03
N ARG A 4 18.69 -12.45 14.94
CA ARG A 4 19.10 -13.83 14.61
C ARG A 4 18.20 -14.48 13.56
N ILE A 5 16.92 -14.09 13.51
CA ILE A 5 16.00 -14.57 12.47
C ILE A 5 16.42 -13.99 11.13
N VAL A 6 16.77 -12.69 11.08
CA VAL A 6 17.29 -12.06 9.85
C VAL A 6 18.58 -12.74 9.42
N GLU A 7 19.54 -12.93 10.33
CA GLU A 7 20.80 -13.63 10.06
C GLU A 7 20.58 -15.07 9.57
N TRP A 8 19.61 -15.79 10.13
CA TRP A 8 19.23 -17.12 9.67
C TRP A 8 18.71 -17.11 8.22
N PHE A 9 17.86 -16.15 7.86
CA PHE A 9 17.42 -15.99 6.46
C PHE A 9 18.58 -15.61 5.53
N GLN A 10 19.51 -14.78 5.99
CA GLN A 10 20.70 -14.37 5.22
C GLN A 10 21.65 -15.56 4.98
N GLY A 11 21.63 -16.58 5.83
CA GLY A 11 22.37 -17.83 5.60
C GLY A 11 21.92 -18.64 4.37
N PHE A 12 20.74 -18.36 3.80
CA PHE A 12 20.24 -19.02 2.59
C PHE A 12 20.54 -18.24 1.30
N GLN A 13 21.29 -17.14 1.38
CA GLN A 13 21.55 -16.27 0.26
C GLN A 13 22.22 -16.99 -0.91
N ASN A 14 21.65 -16.80 -2.10
CA ASN A 14 22.22 -17.21 -3.36
C ASN A 14 21.49 -16.51 -4.51
N GLY A 15 22.12 -16.48 -5.69
CA GLY A 15 21.57 -15.76 -6.85
C GLY A 15 20.15 -16.17 -7.26
N PHE A 16 19.72 -17.42 -7.01
CA PHE A 16 18.36 -17.87 -7.33
C PHE A 16 17.33 -17.29 -6.35
N PHE A 17 17.54 -17.46 -5.03
CA PHE A 17 16.60 -16.91 -4.03
C PHE A 17 16.62 -15.38 -4.00
N ASP A 18 17.76 -14.75 -4.28
CA ASP A 18 17.86 -13.29 -4.37
C ASP A 18 16.93 -12.73 -5.45
N ILE A 19 16.91 -13.34 -6.64
CA ILE A 19 16.00 -12.93 -7.72
C ILE A 19 14.54 -13.12 -7.30
N ILE A 20 14.21 -14.28 -6.72
CA ILE A 20 12.84 -14.57 -6.27
C ILE A 20 12.36 -13.52 -5.27
N PHE A 21 13.14 -13.27 -4.22
CA PHE A 21 12.71 -12.34 -3.18
C PHE A 21 12.77 -10.88 -3.63
N LYS A 22 13.65 -10.51 -4.57
CA LYS A 22 13.59 -9.21 -5.24
C LYS A 22 12.31 -9.04 -6.05
N VAL A 23 11.85 -10.06 -6.76
CA VAL A 23 10.55 -9.99 -7.47
C VAL A 23 9.39 -9.87 -6.49
N PHE A 24 9.37 -10.67 -5.43
CA PHE A 24 8.30 -10.58 -4.43
C PHE A 24 8.32 -9.28 -3.63
N ASN A 25 9.49 -8.66 -3.47
CA ASN A 25 9.62 -7.34 -2.89
C ASN A 25 8.74 -6.30 -3.59
N GLU A 26 8.74 -6.29 -4.93
CA GLU A 26 8.00 -5.32 -5.74
C GLU A 26 6.49 -5.34 -5.48
N PHE A 27 5.92 -6.48 -5.10
CA PHE A 27 4.49 -6.57 -4.77
C PHE A 27 4.09 -5.82 -3.48
N GLY A 28 5.07 -5.43 -2.66
CA GLY A 28 4.87 -4.52 -1.53
C GLY A 28 5.11 -3.05 -1.87
N ASP A 29 5.62 -2.75 -3.07
CA ASP A 29 5.98 -1.40 -3.49
C ASP A 29 4.75 -0.54 -3.82
N GLU A 30 4.88 0.77 -3.59
CA GLU A 30 3.82 1.74 -3.84
C GLU A 30 3.47 1.85 -5.33
N LEU A 31 4.45 1.68 -6.22
CA LEU A 31 4.22 1.73 -7.67
C LEU A 31 3.29 0.60 -8.13
N VAL A 32 3.51 -0.62 -7.65
CA VAL A 32 2.61 -1.75 -7.95
C VAL A 32 1.21 -1.46 -7.44
N PHE A 33 1.09 -0.87 -6.25
CA PHE A 33 -0.19 -0.44 -5.71
C PHE A 33 -0.89 0.57 -6.63
N LEU A 34 -0.17 1.61 -7.08
CA LEU A 34 -0.71 2.64 -7.97
C LEU A 34 -1.11 2.08 -9.34
N ILE A 35 -0.38 1.11 -9.87
CA ILE A 35 -0.74 0.41 -11.11
C ILE A 35 -2.06 -0.35 -10.92
N VAL A 36 -2.20 -1.11 -9.83
CA VAL A 36 -3.45 -1.84 -9.53
C VAL A 36 -4.60 -0.85 -9.33
N ALA A 37 -4.36 0.25 -8.61
CA ALA A 37 -5.36 1.29 -8.38
C ALA A 37 -5.84 1.93 -9.69
N SER A 38 -4.93 2.24 -10.62
CA SER A 38 -5.28 2.87 -11.91
C SER A 38 -6.07 1.91 -12.81
N ILE A 39 -5.71 0.62 -12.84
CA ILE A 39 -6.48 -0.42 -13.54
C ILE A 39 -7.90 -0.47 -12.97
N ILE A 40 -8.03 -0.55 -11.64
CA ILE A 40 -9.35 -0.59 -11.00
C ILE A 40 -10.16 0.66 -11.34
N TRP A 41 -9.58 1.84 -11.19
CA TRP A 41 -10.29 3.10 -11.36
C TRP A 41 -10.74 3.32 -12.80
N TRP A 42 -9.84 3.14 -13.77
CA TRP A 42 -10.12 3.45 -15.17
C TRP A 42 -10.83 2.33 -15.91
N LEU A 43 -10.68 1.07 -15.52
CA LEU A 43 -11.21 -0.07 -16.28
C LEU A 43 -12.37 -0.79 -15.59
N ILE A 44 -12.47 -0.72 -14.26
CA ILE A 44 -13.42 -1.56 -13.51
C ILE A 44 -14.51 -0.73 -12.83
N SER A 45 -14.15 0.15 -11.90
CA SER A 45 -15.10 0.93 -11.11
C SER A 45 -14.41 2.09 -10.41
N LYS A 46 -14.87 3.32 -10.67
CA LYS A 46 -14.42 4.54 -9.97
C LYS A 46 -14.62 4.47 -8.47
N GLU A 47 -15.78 3.98 -8.04
CA GLU A 47 -16.10 3.87 -6.61
C GLU A 47 -15.18 2.87 -5.91
N PHE A 48 -14.92 1.72 -6.54
CA PHE A 48 -13.98 0.75 -5.99
C PHE A 48 -12.54 1.27 -6.01
N GLY A 49 -12.12 1.94 -7.09
CA GLY A 49 -10.80 2.57 -7.20
C GLY A 49 -10.59 3.64 -6.14
N TYR A 50 -11.60 4.49 -5.91
CA TYR A 50 -11.57 5.49 -4.84
C TYR A 50 -11.42 4.85 -3.46
N ARG A 51 -12.24 3.85 -3.14
CA ARG A 51 -12.12 3.12 -1.86
C ARG A 51 -10.75 2.46 -1.71
N PHE A 52 -10.23 1.86 -2.78
CA PHE A 52 -8.92 1.18 -2.82
C PHE A 52 -7.76 2.16 -2.59
N MET A 53 -7.79 3.34 -3.20
CA MET A 53 -6.77 4.37 -2.97
C MET A 53 -6.88 5.01 -1.59
N MET A 54 -8.10 5.31 -1.12
CA MET A 54 -8.28 5.97 0.19
C MET A 54 -7.82 5.09 1.35
N ILE A 55 -8.14 3.79 1.35
CA ILE A 55 -7.66 2.88 2.39
C ILE A 55 -6.13 2.76 2.39
N PHE A 56 -5.51 2.77 1.21
CA PHE A 56 -4.06 2.76 1.11
C PHE A 56 -3.42 4.01 1.68
N LEU A 57 -3.93 5.19 1.34
CA LEU A 57 -3.41 6.44 1.88
C LEU A 57 -3.56 6.54 3.41
N VAL A 58 -4.71 6.10 3.95
CA VAL A 58 -4.90 5.98 5.41
C VAL A 58 -3.89 4.99 6.00
N SER A 59 -3.70 3.85 5.35
CA SER A 59 -2.74 2.84 5.78
C SER A 59 -1.30 3.39 5.80
N VAL A 60 -0.87 4.11 4.76
CA VAL A 60 0.43 4.80 4.71
C VAL A 60 0.55 5.79 5.88
N GLY A 61 -0.46 6.63 6.09
CA GLY A 61 -0.47 7.58 7.20
C GLY A 61 -0.33 6.91 8.57
N VAL A 62 -1.04 5.79 8.81
CA VAL A 62 -0.89 4.98 10.04
C VAL A 62 0.52 4.40 10.15
N ASN A 63 1.08 3.89 9.05
CA ASN A 63 2.43 3.35 9.03
C ASN A 63 3.47 4.42 9.46
N ASP A 64 3.38 5.62 8.88
CA ASP A 64 4.30 6.72 9.17
C ASP A 64 4.17 7.26 10.60
N ILE A 65 2.94 7.34 11.14
CA ILE A 65 2.72 7.68 12.56
C ILE A 65 3.52 6.71 13.44
N PHE A 66 3.34 5.40 13.25
CA PHE A 66 4.01 4.41 14.09
C PHE A 66 5.52 4.32 13.83
N LYS A 67 5.98 4.58 12.59
CA LYS A 67 7.41 4.72 12.29
C LYS A 67 8.05 5.81 13.13
N ASN A 68 7.42 6.97 13.23
CA ASN A 68 7.94 8.11 13.97
C ASN A 68 7.81 7.97 15.49
N ILE A 69 6.88 7.14 15.97
CA ILE A 69 6.77 6.78 17.40
C ILE A 69 7.89 5.82 17.82
N PHE A 70 8.09 4.74 17.06
CA PHE A 70 8.98 3.65 17.50
C PHE A 70 10.45 3.85 17.10
N GLN A 71 10.70 4.56 15.99
CA GLN A 71 12.04 4.94 15.54
C GLN A 71 13.07 3.79 15.48
N ARG A 72 12.61 2.57 15.21
CA ARG A 72 13.47 1.37 15.28
C ARG A 72 14.52 1.39 14.17
N ALA A 73 15.80 1.23 14.51
CA ALA A 73 16.88 1.03 13.55
C ALA A 73 16.69 -0.25 12.72
N ARG A 74 17.07 -0.24 11.44
CA ARG A 74 16.89 -1.38 10.52
C ARG A 74 17.93 -2.49 10.73
N PRO A 75 17.67 -3.74 10.32
CA PRO A 75 18.63 -4.83 10.48
C PRO A 75 19.96 -4.57 9.76
N TYR A 76 19.93 -4.04 8.54
CA TYR A 76 21.15 -3.77 7.76
C TYR A 76 22.10 -2.73 8.39
N THR A 77 21.68 -2.01 9.45
CA THR A 77 22.59 -1.10 10.16
C THR A 77 23.58 -1.84 11.05
N PHE A 78 23.36 -3.14 11.29
CA PHE A 78 24.28 -4.01 11.99
C PHE A 78 25.21 -4.70 10.99
N SER A 79 26.49 -4.80 11.33
CA SER A 79 27.52 -5.39 10.45
C SER A 79 27.30 -6.88 10.12
N SER A 80 26.40 -7.56 10.83
CA SER A 80 26.06 -8.96 10.60
C SER A 80 24.97 -9.18 9.55
N VAL A 81 24.36 -8.12 9.01
CA VAL A 81 23.27 -8.20 8.04
C VAL A 81 23.58 -7.35 6.81
N GLU A 82 23.41 -7.94 5.63
CA GLU A 82 23.57 -7.25 4.35
C GLU A 82 22.23 -6.81 3.75
N SER A 83 22.20 -5.60 3.19
CA SER A 83 21.08 -5.08 2.41
C SER A 83 21.19 -5.53 0.96
N LEU A 84 20.36 -6.48 0.53
CA LEU A 84 20.39 -7.02 -0.84
C LEU A 84 19.66 -6.18 -1.89
N VAL A 85 19.04 -5.08 -1.45
CA VAL A 85 18.37 -4.06 -2.28
C VAL A 85 18.85 -2.68 -1.84
N GLU A 86 18.49 -1.65 -2.60
CA GLU A 86 18.78 -0.27 -2.22
C GLU A 86 18.24 0.02 -0.80
N PRO A 87 19.10 0.44 0.15
CA PRO A 87 18.67 0.69 1.52
C PRO A 87 17.58 1.76 1.57
N THR A 88 16.42 1.40 2.11
CA THR A 88 15.36 2.38 2.33
C THR A 88 15.70 3.22 3.56
N TYR A 89 16.02 4.50 3.35
CA TYR A 89 16.25 5.45 4.45
C TYR A 89 15.02 5.55 5.38
N GLY A 90 15.27 5.73 6.69
CA GLY A 90 14.23 5.85 7.72
C GLY A 90 14.06 4.60 8.60
N TYR A 91 13.01 4.59 9.43
CA TYR A 91 12.81 3.60 10.49
C TYR A 91 12.28 2.25 10.00
N SER A 92 12.59 1.18 10.73
CA SER A 92 12.24 -0.20 10.39
C SER A 92 10.79 -0.55 10.73
N PHE A 93 10.33 -0.22 11.94
CA PHE A 93 9.02 -0.63 12.43
C PHE A 93 7.96 0.45 12.17
N PRO A 94 6.75 0.09 11.70
CA PRO A 94 6.36 -1.17 11.07
C PRO A 94 6.83 -1.24 9.60
N SER A 95 6.74 -2.44 8.99
CA SER A 95 7.10 -2.64 7.58
C SER A 95 5.99 -2.11 6.63
N GLY A 96 6.33 -1.11 5.81
CA GLY A 96 5.43 -0.56 4.80
C GLY A 96 5.04 -1.56 3.71
N HIS A 97 5.99 -2.34 3.18
CA HIS A 97 5.71 -3.34 2.13
C HIS A 97 4.75 -4.45 2.61
N ALA A 98 4.93 -4.94 3.84
CA ALA A 98 4.01 -5.90 4.44
C ALA A 98 2.61 -5.31 4.63
N GLN A 99 2.53 -4.05 5.08
CA GLN A 99 1.27 -3.35 5.26
C GLN A 99 0.55 -3.05 3.92
N ASN A 100 1.29 -2.63 2.90
CA ASN A 100 0.78 -2.33 1.57
C ASN A 100 0.21 -3.58 0.88
N SER A 101 1.00 -4.66 0.85
CA SER A 101 0.58 -5.94 0.25
C SER A 101 -0.63 -6.54 0.98
N MET A 102 -0.65 -6.49 2.31
CA MET A 102 -1.82 -6.94 3.09
C MET A 102 -3.05 -6.07 2.84
N THR A 103 -2.90 -4.74 2.78
CA THR A 103 -4.02 -3.82 2.46
C THR A 103 -4.60 -4.14 1.08
N MET A 104 -3.75 -4.33 0.07
CA MET A 104 -4.16 -4.73 -1.27
C MET A 104 -4.92 -6.07 -1.25
N ALA A 105 -4.37 -7.09 -0.59
CA ALA A 105 -4.98 -8.42 -0.50
C ALA A 105 -6.37 -8.38 0.16
N LEU A 106 -6.55 -7.63 1.25
CA LEU A 106 -7.83 -7.52 1.96
C LEU A 106 -8.91 -6.87 1.10
N VAL A 107 -8.58 -5.79 0.39
CA VAL A 107 -9.55 -5.07 -0.46
C VAL A 107 -9.89 -5.88 -1.71
N LEU A 108 -8.91 -6.53 -2.35
CA LEU A 108 -9.15 -7.41 -3.49
C LEU A 108 -9.97 -8.65 -3.10
N LYS A 109 -9.71 -9.23 -1.92
CA LYS A 109 -10.51 -10.32 -1.35
C LYS A 109 -11.98 -9.94 -1.23
N GLU A 110 -12.29 -8.73 -0.76
CA GLU A 110 -13.69 -8.31 -0.59
C GLU A 110 -14.47 -8.33 -1.89
N ARG A 111 -13.84 -7.92 -3.00
CA ARG A 111 -14.52 -7.82 -4.30
C ARG A 111 -14.44 -9.11 -5.11
N TYR A 112 -13.31 -9.82 -5.06
CA TYR A 112 -13.02 -10.94 -5.97
C TYR A 112 -12.88 -12.29 -5.27
N GLY A 113 -12.82 -12.32 -3.94
CA GLY A 113 -12.56 -13.53 -3.17
C GLY A 113 -13.66 -14.59 -3.25
N GLY A 114 -14.88 -14.21 -3.68
CA GLY A 114 -15.99 -15.14 -3.93
C GLY A 114 -16.05 -15.65 -5.38
N LEU A 115 -15.23 -15.12 -6.30
CA LEU A 115 -15.31 -15.49 -7.72
C LEU A 115 -14.62 -16.81 -8.04
N ASN A 116 -13.55 -17.16 -7.31
CA ASN A 116 -12.80 -18.38 -7.52
C ASN A 116 -12.09 -18.78 -6.22
N LYS A 117 -12.13 -20.07 -5.87
CA LYS A 117 -11.52 -20.63 -4.65
C LYS A 117 -10.02 -20.35 -4.51
N TRP A 118 -9.32 -20.08 -5.62
CA TRP A 118 -7.88 -19.81 -5.65
C TRP A 118 -7.51 -18.35 -5.42
N VAL A 119 -8.45 -17.41 -5.51
CA VAL A 119 -8.16 -15.96 -5.36
C VAL A 119 -7.57 -15.66 -3.99
N ASN A 120 -8.22 -16.11 -2.91
CA ASN A 120 -7.76 -15.82 -1.56
C ASN A 120 -6.41 -16.49 -1.25
N PRO A 121 -6.20 -17.80 -1.52
CA PRO A 121 -4.90 -18.44 -1.35
C PRO A 121 -3.77 -17.72 -2.08
N VAL A 122 -3.97 -17.30 -3.33
CA VAL A 122 -2.94 -16.61 -4.11
C VAL A 122 -2.61 -15.25 -3.49
N LEU A 123 -3.61 -14.45 -3.15
CA LEU A 123 -3.40 -13.14 -2.55
C LEU A 123 -2.60 -13.23 -1.24
N PHE A 124 -2.98 -14.12 -0.33
CA PHE A 124 -2.28 -14.25 0.95
C PHE A 124 -0.92 -14.97 0.84
N THR A 125 -0.74 -15.82 -0.18
CA THR A 125 0.59 -16.37 -0.50
C THR A 125 1.55 -15.27 -0.93
N ILE A 126 1.10 -14.34 -1.79
CA ILE A 126 1.91 -13.17 -2.19
C ILE A 126 2.26 -12.33 -0.97
N VAL A 127 1.32 -12.07 -0.06
CA VAL A 127 1.60 -11.34 1.19
C VAL A 127 2.67 -12.05 2.03
N GLY A 128 2.55 -13.37 2.22
CA GLY A 128 3.55 -14.15 2.93
C GLY A 128 4.94 -14.07 2.29
N LEU A 129 5.00 -14.15 0.96
CA LEU A 129 6.26 -14.05 0.21
C LEU A 129 6.85 -12.64 0.26
N VAL A 130 6.04 -11.58 0.24
CA VAL A 130 6.48 -10.20 0.48
C VAL A 130 7.09 -10.08 1.88
N MET A 131 6.40 -10.58 2.91
CA MET A 131 6.90 -10.53 4.30
C MET A 131 8.25 -11.25 4.44
N ILE A 132 8.38 -12.44 3.86
CA ILE A 132 9.64 -13.19 3.85
C ILE A 132 10.71 -12.42 3.08
N ALA A 133 10.39 -11.86 1.92
CA ALA A 133 11.34 -11.06 1.13
C ALA A 133 11.93 -9.90 1.95
N ARG A 134 11.11 -9.20 2.75
CA ARG A 134 11.61 -8.07 3.56
C ARG A 134 12.59 -8.49 4.66
N ILE A 135 12.45 -9.71 5.19
CA ILE A 135 13.39 -10.29 6.15
C ILE A 135 14.65 -10.77 5.43
N TYR A 136 14.47 -11.57 4.38
CA TYR A 136 15.54 -12.14 3.57
C TYR A 136 16.48 -11.07 2.99
N LEU A 137 15.92 -9.96 2.48
CA LEU A 137 16.68 -8.85 1.90
C LEU A 137 17.30 -7.90 2.95
N GLY A 138 17.23 -8.24 4.24
CA GLY A 138 17.87 -7.49 5.34
C GLY A 138 17.17 -6.18 5.71
N GLN A 139 15.93 -5.96 5.24
CA GLN A 139 15.25 -4.67 5.37
C GLN A 139 14.46 -4.50 6.66
N HIS A 140 13.91 -5.59 7.19
CA HIS A 140 13.00 -5.60 8.32
C HIS A 140 13.14 -6.84 9.19
N TYR A 141 12.80 -6.69 10.46
CA TYR A 141 12.64 -7.81 11.39
C TYR A 141 11.29 -8.50 11.21
N LEU A 142 11.19 -9.73 11.71
CA LEU A 142 9.95 -10.51 11.70
C LEU A 142 8.79 -9.75 12.39
N THR A 143 9.04 -9.08 13.51
CA THR A 143 7.98 -8.32 14.20
C THR A 143 7.51 -7.12 13.39
N ASP A 144 8.36 -6.50 12.57
CA ASP A 144 7.98 -5.34 11.77
C ASP A 144 7.01 -5.73 10.65
N VAL A 145 7.25 -6.89 10.02
CA VAL A 145 6.39 -7.40 8.95
C VAL A 145 5.06 -7.91 9.50
N ILE A 146 5.07 -8.56 10.67
CA ILE A 146 3.84 -8.97 11.36
C ILE A 146 3.03 -7.73 11.77
N ALA A 147 3.66 -6.74 12.39
CA ALA A 147 2.99 -5.51 12.81
C ALA A 147 2.42 -4.74 11.61
N GLY A 148 3.18 -4.62 10.51
CA GLY A 148 2.68 -4.01 9.27
C GLY A 148 1.43 -4.71 8.74
N ALA A 149 1.44 -6.04 8.66
CA ALA A 149 0.25 -6.80 8.27
C ALA A 149 -0.93 -6.61 9.24
N MET A 150 -0.68 -6.56 10.55
CA MET A 150 -1.72 -6.32 11.55
C MET A 150 -2.30 -4.91 11.48
N PHE A 151 -1.48 -3.88 11.21
CA PHE A 151 -1.96 -2.52 11.00
C PHE A 151 -2.84 -2.42 9.75
N ALA A 152 -2.48 -3.09 8.66
CA ALA A 152 -3.35 -3.19 7.48
C ALA A 152 -4.71 -3.81 7.81
N VAL A 153 -4.72 -4.90 8.60
CA VAL A 153 -5.96 -5.52 9.08
C VAL A 153 -6.76 -4.53 9.93
N GLY A 154 -6.14 -3.85 10.90
CA GLY A 154 -6.79 -2.85 11.75
C GLY A 154 -7.43 -1.72 10.94
N VAL A 155 -6.69 -1.14 10.00
CA VAL A 155 -7.19 -0.08 9.09
C VAL A 155 -8.35 -0.60 8.23
N TYR A 156 -8.23 -1.81 7.66
CA TYR A 156 -9.30 -2.43 6.88
C TYR A 156 -10.58 -2.62 7.70
N TYR A 157 -10.47 -3.12 8.93
CA TYR A 157 -11.64 -3.27 9.78
C TYR A 157 -12.25 -1.93 10.16
N ALA A 158 -11.44 -0.95 10.56
CA ALA A 158 -11.89 0.38 10.95
C ALA A 158 -12.63 1.10 9.82
N PHE A 159 -12.06 1.11 8.61
CA PHE A 159 -12.56 1.95 7.51
C PHE A 159 -13.53 1.26 6.56
N ILE A 160 -13.46 -0.08 6.47
CA ILE A 160 -14.26 -0.83 5.48
C ILE A 160 -15.27 -1.74 6.17
N LYS A 161 -14.86 -2.59 7.10
CA LYS A 161 -15.79 -3.56 7.72
C LYS A 161 -16.72 -2.94 8.74
N LEU A 162 -16.26 -1.97 9.53
CA LEU A 162 -17.08 -1.33 10.57
C LEU A 162 -18.03 -0.26 10.02
N ALA A 163 -17.72 0.33 8.86
CA ALA A 163 -18.50 1.40 8.24
C ALA A 163 -20.02 1.08 8.13
N PRO A 164 -20.46 -0.11 7.64
CA PRO A 164 -21.87 -0.47 7.62
C PRO A 164 -22.54 -0.52 9.00
N TYR A 165 -21.82 -0.93 10.05
CA TYR A 165 -22.37 -1.07 11.41
C TYR A 165 -22.61 0.28 12.08
N VAL A 166 -21.79 1.29 11.75
CA VAL A 166 -21.98 2.67 12.19
C VAL A 166 -22.89 3.47 11.25
N LYS A 167 -23.53 2.82 10.27
CA LYS A 167 -24.43 3.41 9.25
C LYS A 167 -23.78 4.58 8.47
N ILE A 168 -22.46 4.57 8.34
CA ILE A 168 -21.68 5.54 7.56
C ILE A 168 -21.08 4.81 6.36
N SER A 169 -21.20 5.36 5.15
CA SER A 169 -20.52 4.73 4.01
C SER A 169 -19.00 4.83 4.17
N PRO A 170 -18.21 3.84 3.70
CA PRO A 170 -16.75 3.92 3.77
C PRO A 170 -16.18 5.24 3.25
N ILE A 171 -16.79 5.76 2.18
CA ILE A 171 -16.46 7.06 1.60
C ILE A 171 -16.61 8.18 2.63
N LYS A 172 -17.77 8.32 3.27
CA LYS A 172 -18.02 9.34 4.31
C LYS A 172 -17.08 9.21 5.50
N LEU A 173 -16.74 7.98 5.89
CA LEU A 173 -15.80 7.74 6.98
C LEU A 173 -14.40 8.28 6.66
N PHE A 174 -13.95 8.17 5.41
CA PHE A 174 -12.70 8.80 4.99
C PHE A 174 -12.75 10.34 5.11
N TYR A 175 -13.82 10.99 4.64
CA TYR A 175 -13.99 12.44 4.82
C TYR A 175 -13.92 12.86 6.29
N TYR A 176 -14.61 12.13 7.18
CA TYR A 176 -14.62 12.45 8.61
C TYR A 176 -13.27 12.20 9.29
N SER A 177 -12.42 11.34 8.73
CA SER A 177 -11.08 11.10 9.26
C SER A 177 -10.06 12.19 8.88
N MET A 178 -10.30 12.97 7.83
CA MET A 178 -9.33 13.97 7.33
C MET A 178 -8.95 15.05 8.36
N PRO A 179 -9.88 15.69 9.11
CA PRO A 179 -9.50 16.67 10.12
C PRO A 179 -8.61 16.07 11.22
N LEU A 180 -8.91 14.84 11.63
CA LEU A 180 -8.10 14.14 12.63
C LEU A 180 -6.69 13.87 12.11
N LEU A 181 -6.53 13.45 10.86
CA LEU A 181 -5.22 13.26 10.24
C LEU A 181 -4.44 14.58 10.14
N LEU A 182 -5.10 15.69 9.78
CA LEU A 182 -4.44 17.00 9.77
C LEU A 182 -3.94 17.41 11.18
N ILE A 183 -4.73 17.14 12.22
CA ILE A 183 -4.32 17.41 13.62
C ILE A 183 -3.14 16.52 14.02
N ILE A 184 -3.18 15.23 13.68
CA ILE A 184 -2.05 14.32 13.94
C ILE A 184 -0.78 14.77 13.22
N GLY A 185 -0.92 15.31 12.00
CA GLY A 185 0.19 15.88 11.22
C GLY A 185 0.90 17.08 11.88
N ILE A 186 0.32 17.70 12.90
CA ILE A 186 1.02 18.71 13.72
C ILE A 186 2.14 18.07 14.54
N PHE A 187 1.93 16.81 14.97
CA PHE A 187 2.86 16.08 15.83
C PHE A 187 3.75 15.10 15.04
N VAL A 188 3.31 14.67 13.86
CA VAL A 188 4.05 13.76 12.97
C VAL A 188 4.68 14.56 11.84
N VAL A 189 5.93 14.98 12.06
CA VAL A 189 6.71 15.75 11.08
C VAL A 189 7.44 14.79 10.13
N ASP A 190 6.68 14.15 9.24
CA ASP A 190 7.19 13.21 8.25
C ASP A 190 6.68 13.53 6.84
N LYS A 191 7.59 13.55 5.86
CA LYS A 191 7.25 13.88 4.46
C LYS A 191 6.20 12.91 3.89
N ASN A 192 6.32 11.62 4.14
CA ASN A 192 5.42 10.61 3.60
C ASN A 192 4.01 10.78 4.20
N TYR A 193 3.94 11.14 5.48
CA TYR A 193 2.69 11.46 6.14
C TYR A 193 1.96 12.62 5.45
N TYR A 194 2.66 13.75 5.23
CA TYR A 194 2.07 14.90 4.55
C TYR A 194 1.68 14.59 3.10
N VAL A 195 2.50 13.83 2.38
CA VAL A 195 2.17 13.36 1.02
C VAL A 195 0.90 12.51 1.03
N ALA A 196 0.74 11.60 2.00
CA ALA A 196 -0.46 10.77 2.12
C ALA A 196 -1.71 11.63 2.39
N VAL A 197 -1.66 12.53 3.38
CA VAL A 197 -2.80 13.41 3.72
C VAL A 197 -3.15 14.36 2.57
N ALA A 198 -2.14 14.98 1.93
CA ALA A 198 -2.36 15.85 0.77
C ALA A 198 -2.95 15.08 -0.42
N SER A 199 -2.46 13.85 -0.66
CA SER A 199 -3.01 12.95 -1.68
C SER A 199 -4.45 12.57 -1.40
N MET A 200 -4.83 12.36 -0.13
CA MET A 200 -6.22 12.09 0.24
C MET A 200 -7.11 13.28 -0.09
N ILE A 201 -6.68 14.51 0.24
CA ILE A 201 -7.42 15.74 -0.06
C ILE A 201 -7.56 15.91 -1.58
N GLY A 202 -6.46 15.81 -2.31
CA GLY A 202 -6.45 15.93 -3.78
C GLY A 202 -7.33 14.87 -4.45
N LEU A 203 -7.23 13.61 -4.02
CA LEU A 203 -8.04 12.51 -4.55
C LEU A 203 -9.53 12.74 -4.29
N THR A 204 -9.87 13.24 -3.11
CA THR A 204 -11.24 13.49 -2.68
C THR A 204 -11.86 14.65 -3.47
N LEU A 205 -11.16 15.78 -3.56
CA LEU A 205 -11.60 16.91 -4.38
C LEU A 205 -11.71 16.51 -5.86
N GLY A 206 -10.72 15.79 -6.39
CA GLY A 206 -10.73 15.30 -7.76
C GLY A 206 -11.91 14.36 -8.05
N TYR A 207 -12.23 13.46 -7.12
CA TYR A 207 -13.37 12.55 -7.23
C TYR A 207 -14.72 13.29 -7.23
N ASP A 208 -14.88 14.29 -6.35
CA ASP A 208 -16.11 15.08 -6.26
C ASP A 208 -16.30 15.99 -7.48
N LEU A 209 -15.23 16.64 -7.95
CA LEU A 209 -15.25 17.44 -9.18
C LEU A 209 -15.59 16.57 -10.40
N GLU A 210 -14.98 15.40 -10.53
CA GLU A 210 -15.27 14.47 -11.61
C GLU A 210 -16.75 14.06 -11.60
N LYS A 211 -17.29 13.64 -10.45
CA LYS A 211 -18.70 13.25 -10.34
C LYS A 211 -19.67 14.39 -10.64
N ARG A 212 -19.34 15.62 -10.23
CA ARG A 212 -20.22 16.77 -10.36
C ARG A 212 -20.23 17.35 -11.78
N PHE A 213 -19.09 17.40 -12.45
CA PHE A 213 -18.94 18.16 -13.69
C PHE A 213 -18.68 17.30 -14.92
N ILE A 214 -18.08 16.11 -14.76
CA ILE A 214 -17.64 15.26 -15.90
C ILE A 214 -18.54 14.03 -16.02
N ASN A 215 -18.75 13.32 -14.91
CA ASN A 215 -19.52 12.09 -14.81
C ASN A 215 -19.16 11.05 -15.89
N TYR A 216 -17.86 10.78 -16.08
CA TYR A 216 -17.41 9.90 -17.15
C TYR A 216 -17.79 8.44 -16.88
N GLN A 217 -18.08 7.70 -17.95
CA GLN A 217 -18.43 6.28 -17.89
C GLN A 217 -17.18 5.39 -18.00
N VAL A 218 -17.03 4.45 -17.06
CA VAL A 218 -15.86 3.56 -16.99
C VAL A 218 -15.88 2.54 -18.13
N LYS A 219 -17.05 1.97 -18.40
CA LYS A 219 -17.20 0.87 -19.36
C LYS A 219 -17.07 1.38 -20.79
N ALA A 220 -16.21 0.74 -21.55
CA ALA A 220 -16.03 0.97 -22.98
C ALA A 220 -15.66 -0.36 -23.67
N PRO A 221 -15.74 -0.47 -25.01
CA PRO A 221 -15.21 -1.61 -25.75
C PRO A 221 -13.72 -1.86 -25.42
N LEU A 222 -13.27 -3.12 -25.49
CA LEU A 222 -11.91 -3.51 -25.06
C LEU A 222 -10.80 -2.66 -25.71
N LYS A 223 -10.89 -2.41 -27.03
CA LYS A 223 -9.93 -1.55 -27.75
C LYS A 223 -9.83 -0.15 -27.14
N ILE A 224 -10.97 0.45 -26.80
CA ILE A 224 -11.03 1.78 -26.16
C ILE A 224 -10.50 1.72 -24.74
N GLN A 225 -10.73 0.63 -23.99
CA GLN A 225 -10.17 0.45 -22.66
C GLN A 225 -8.64 0.41 -22.67
N ILE A 226 -8.05 -0.32 -23.63
CA ILE A 226 -6.59 -0.40 -23.80
C ILE A 226 -6.01 1.00 -24.11
N ILE A 227 -6.59 1.70 -25.10
CA ILE A 227 -6.15 3.05 -25.48
C ILE A 227 -6.28 4.03 -24.31
N LYS A 228 -7.43 4.03 -23.63
CA LYS A 228 -7.70 4.89 -22.47
C LYS A 228 -6.68 4.67 -21.35
N TYR A 229 -6.36 3.40 -21.04
CA TYR A 229 -5.38 3.08 -20.01
C TYR A 229 -3.97 3.53 -20.41
N ALA A 230 -3.56 3.26 -21.66
CA ALA A 230 -2.25 3.66 -22.16
C ALA A 230 -2.06 5.19 -22.12
N ILE A 231 -3.04 5.94 -22.64
CA ILE A 231 -3.04 7.41 -22.59
C ILE A 231 -3.01 7.90 -21.14
N GLY A 232 -3.86 7.32 -20.28
CA GLY A 232 -3.93 7.69 -18.86
C GLY A 232 -2.60 7.51 -18.13
N ILE A 233 -1.94 6.36 -18.30
CA ILE A 233 -0.63 6.11 -17.68
C ILE A 233 0.44 7.03 -18.24
N ILE A 234 0.49 7.25 -19.56
CA ILE A 234 1.47 8.16 -20.18
C ILE A 234 1.31 9.57 -19.60
N ILE A 235 0.09 10.10 -19.56
CA ILE A 235 -0.17 11.43 -18.98
C ILE A 235 0.22 11.46 -17.50
N ALA A 236 -0.14 10.45 -16.71
CA ALA A 236 0.20 10.40 -15.29
C ALA A 236 1.73 10.38 -15.06
N LEU A 237 2.49 9.63 -15.88
CA LEU A 237 3.95 9.59 -15.82
C LEU A 237 4.58 10.91 -16.26
N LEU A 238 4.08 11.54 -17.33
CA LEU A 238 4.55 12.86 -17.79
C LEU A 238 4.31 13.93 -16.73
N LEU A 239 3.16 13.93 -16.07
CA LEU A 239 2.87 14.83 -14.95
C LEU A 239 3.81 14.57 -13.77
N LYS A 240 4.09 13.29 -13.45
CA LYS A 240 5.01 12.93 -12.38
C LYS A 240 6.43 13.44 -12.63
N GLU A 241 6.93 13.34 -13.87
CA GLU A 241 8.27 13.84 -14.21
C GLU A 241 8.30 15.37 -14.37
N GLY A 242 7.24 15.99 -14.91
CA GLY A 242 7.17 17.44 -15.11
C GLY A 242 6.91 18.27 -13.84
N LEU A 243 6.54 17.63 -12.73
CA LEU A 243 6.30 18.26 -11.43
C LEU A 243 7.43 18.02 -10.41
N LYS A 244 8.49 17.29 -10.79
CA LYS A 244 9.73 17.18 -10.01
C LYS A 244 10.64 18.37 -10.28
#